data_AF-V5ICP2-F1
#
_entry.id   AF-V5ICP2-F1
#
_cell.length_a   1.000
_cell.length_b   1.000
_cell.length_c   1.000
_cell.angle_alpha   90.00
_cell.angle_beta   90.00
_cell.angle_gamma   90.00
#
_symmetry.space_group_name_H-M   'P 1'
#
loop_
_entity.id
_entity.type
_entity.pdbx_description
1 polymer ?
#
loop_
_entity_poly.entity_id
_entity_poly.type
_entity_poly.pdbx_seq_one_letter_code
_entity_poly.pdbx_strand_id
1 'polypeptide(L)'
;MFAIFQCVFLSGLFMRVTDSAPSPGIVVYPRLLEARGLDAEKMLYVQDDIVLRLQKTSVLSESFVFRENLDGTRVDKIMNGKELEANMYHDRSRMASVTLEEKAGGVEVKGILSETLRIAPLPLSARSEDGHIPHEILQLEQRHRGRGKFQARSGLQHNDFFHAELKIVVDDNHRSAFGSDQDLVEYLAICMKLVNIRYEDTSDPTVQFLLTTVEVADPRFDEVFFSYDVECPSRSTKTYMDPV
;
A
#
# COMPACT_ATOMS: atom_id res chain seq x y z
N MET A 1 -75.96 -10.36 11.33
CA MET A 1 -74.95 -9.30 11.41
C MET A 1 -73.75 -9.88 12.15
N PHE A 2 -72.78 -10.44 11.44
CA PHE A 2 -71.53 -10.96 12.00
C PHE A 2 -70.37 -10.62 11.05
N ALA A 3 -69.32 -10.06 11.65
CA ALA A 3 -68.28 -9.28 11.01
C ALA A 3 -67.26 -10.14 10.24
N ILE A 4 -66.77 -9.55 9.16
CA ILE A 4 -65.70 -10.03 8.29
C ILE A 4 -64.37 -9.87 9.04
N PHE A 5 -63.63 -10.96 9.26
CA PHE A 5 -62.21 -10.91 9.63
C PHE A 5 -61.38 -11.23 8.39
N GLN A 6 -60.79 -10.19 7.79
CA GLN A 6 -59.72 -10.31 6.80
C GLN A 6 -58.41 -10.61 7.53
N CYS A 7 -57.90 -11.84 7.41
CA CYS A 7 -56.53 -12.16 7.80
C CYS A 7 -55.57 -11.69 6.70
N VAL A 8 -54.86 -10.60 6.95
CA VAL A 8 -53.73 -10.16 6.13
C VAL A 8 -52.52 -11.01 6.52
N PHE A 9 -52.08 -11.89 5.61
CA PHE A 9 -50.79 -12.57 5.71
C PHE A 9 -49.67 -11.54 5.46
N LEU A 10 -49.09 -11.01 6.53
CA LEU A 10 -47.84 -10.24 6.43
C LEU A 10 -46.68 -11.23 6.23
N SER A 11 -46.35 -11.51 4.97
CA SER A 11 -45.12 -12.21 4.59
C SER A 11 -43.94 -11.29 4.89
N GLY A 12 -43.25 -11.55 5.99
CA GLY A 12 -41.99 -10.89 6.32
C GLY A 12 -40.91 -11.32 5.33
N LEU A 13 -40.62 -10.47 4.36
CA LEU A 13 -39.39 -10.53 3.57
C LEU A 13 -38.22 -10.27 4.54
N PHE A 14 -37.64 -11.34 5.09
CA PHE A 14 -36.31 -11.27 5.68
C PHE A 14 -35.35 -10.90 4.56
N MET A 15 -35.09 -9.60 4.40
CA MET A 15 -33.91 -9.13 3.69
C MET A 15 -32.72 -9.67 4.46
N ARG A 16 -32.16 -10.79 3.98
CA ARG A 16 -30.81 -11.20 4.33
C ARG A 16 -29.93 -10.03 3.93
N VAL A 17 -29.42 -9.31 4.92
CA VAL A 17 -28.22 -8.50 4.75
C VAL A 17 -27.14 -9.51 4.35
N THR A 18 -26.92 -9.66 3.06
CA THR A 18 -25.76 -10.37 2.56
C THR A 18 -24.59 -9.46 2.87
N ASP A 19 -23.96 -9.69 4.01
CA ASP A 19 -22.56 -9.28 4.19
C ASP A 19 -21.82 -9.88 3.01
N SER A 20 -21.41 -9.01 2.09
CA SER A 20 -20.59 -9.43 0.96
C SER A 20 -19.24 -9.76 1.57
N ALA A 21 -18.97 -11.05 1.79
CA ALA A 21 -17.63 -11.48 2.17
C ALA A 21 -16.64 -10.85 1.19
N PRO A 22 -15.48 -10.35 1.67
CA PRO A 22 -14.42 -9.89 0.78
C PRO A 22 -14.19 -10.98 -0.28
N SER A 23 -14.12 -10.59 -1.55
CA SER A 23 -13.82 -11.53 -2.63
C SER A 23 -12.58 -12.33 -2.23
N PRO A 24 -12.63 -13.68 -2.22
CA PRO A 24 -11.50 -14.48 -1.79
C PRO A 24 -10.27 -14.11 -2.63
N GLY A 25 -9.15 -13.81 -1.97
CA GLY A 25 -7.93 -13.44 -2.69
C GLY A 25 -7.45 -14.59 -3.58
N ILE A 26 -6.83 -14.23 -4.70
CA ILE A 26 -6.36 -15.20 -5.70
C ILE A 26 -5.01 -15.74 -5.24
N VAL A 27 -4.89 -17.07 -5.08
CA VAL A 27 -3.63 -17.70 -4.71
C VAL A 27 -2.75 -17.86 -5.94
N VAL A 28 -1.50 -17.39 -5.86
CA VAL A 28 -0.51 -17.39 -6.95
C VAL A 28 0.86 -17.86 -6.45
N TYR A 29 1.75 -18.18 -7.39
CA TYR A 29 3.10 -18.66 -7.12
C TYR A 29 4.13 -17.84 -7.94
N PRO A 30 4.55 -16.67 -7.44
CA PRO A 30 5.48 -15.80 -8.13
C PRO A 30 6.84 -16.46 -8.33
N ARG A 31 7.48 -16.16 -9.46
CA ARG A 31 8.83 -16.64 -9.79
C ARG A 31 9.58 -15.62 -10.64
N LEU A 32 10.90 -15.59 -10.47
CA LEU A 32 11.76 -14.85 -11.37
C LEU A 32 11.91 -15.63 -12.68
N LEU A 33 11.85 -14.91 -13.80
CA LEU A 33 12.20 -15.45 -15.11
C LEU A 33 13.70 -15.22 -15.35
N GLU A 34 14.39 -16.19 -15.94
CA GLU A 34 15.81 -16.07 -16.26
C GLU A 34 16.06 -14.93 -17.24
N ALA A 35 16.96 -14.00 -16.88
CA ALA A 35 17.38 -12.92 -17.75
C ALA A 35 18.27 -13.47 -18.88
N ARG A 36 17.93 -13.16 -20.14
CA ARG A 36 18.79 -13.42 -21.30
C ARG A 36 19.42 -12.09 -21.74
N GLY A 37 20.59 -11.75 -21.23
CA GLY A 37 21.32 -10.54 -21.62
C GLY A 37 22.40 -10.11 -20.62
N LEU A 38 23.30 -9.21 -21.06
CA LEU A 38 24.34 -8.60 -20.23
C LEU A 38 23.79 -7.53 -19.28
N ASP A 39 22.56 -7.06 -19.53
CA ASP A 39 21.83 -6.08 -18.71
C ASP A 39 20.67 -6.82 -18.03
N ALA A 40 20.94 -7.32 -16.82
CA ALA A 40 20.10 -8.29 -16.12
C ALA A 40 18.85 -7.64 -15.49
N GLU A 41 17.92 -7.18 -16.32
CA GLU A 41 16.58 -6.78 -15.85
C GLU A 41 15.89 -8.00 -15.22
N LYS A 42 15.48 -7.89 -13.95
CA LYS A 42 14.71 -8.94 -13.27
C LYS A 42 13.28 -8.89 -13.78
N MET A 43 12.78 -10.04 -14.25
CA MET A 43 11.40 -10.20 -14.67
C MET A 43 10.66 -11.04 -13.64
N LEU A 44 9.64 -10.48 -13.01
CA LEU A 44 8.81 -11.21 -12.06
C LEU A 44 7.53 -11.68 -12.74
N TYR A 45 7.37 -12.99 -12.87
CA TYR A 45 6.13 -13.62 -13.28
C TYR A 45 5.28 -13.90 -12.04
N VAL A 46 4.03 -13.41 -12.02
CA VAL A 46 3.07 -13.67 -10.94
C VAL A 46 1.97 -14.62 -11.44
N GLN A 47 1.35 -14.27 -12.57
CA GLN A 47 0.37 -15.08 -13.32
C GLN A 47 0.28 -14.57 -14.77
N ASP A 48 -0.51 -15.21 -15.63
CA ASP A 48 -0.53 -14.97 -17.09
C ASP A 48 -0.65 -13.48 -17.49
N ASP A 49 -1.47 -12.71 -16.79
CA ASP A 49 -1.73 -11.28 -17.05
C ASP A 49 -0.89 -10.34 -16.17
N ILE A 50 -0.04 -10.86 -15.29
CA ILE A 50 0.78 -10.08 -14.36
C ILE A 50 2.24 -10.53 -14.44
N VAL A 51 2.98 -9.82 -15.30
CA VAL A 51 4.43 -9.91 -15.42
C VAL A 51 5.03 -8.52 -15.24
N LEU A 52 5.92 -8.36 -14.26
CA LEU A 52 6.57 -7.09 -13.93
C LEU A 52 8.00 -7.04 -14.48
N ARG A 53 8.35 -5.89 -15.08
CA ARG A 53 9.71 -5.51 -15.46
C ARG A 53 10.32 -4.72 -14.32
N LEU A 54 11.17 -5.36 -13.52
CA LEU A 54 11.62 -4.79 -12.25
C LEU A 54 12.82 -3.85 -12.44
N GLN A 55 12.61 -2.59 -12.08
CA GLN A 55 13.66 -1.57 -11.94
C GLN A 55 13.91 -1.27 -10.46
N LYS A 56 15.15 -1.00 -10.07
CA LYS A 56 15.49 -0.66 -8.67
C LYS A 56 14.75 0.60 -8.23
N THR A 57 14.17 0.55 -7.04
CA THR A 57 13.55 1.72 -6.40
C THR A 57 14.62 2.57 -5.74
N SER A 58 14.43 3.90 -5.80
CA SER A 58 15.15 4.86 -4.97
C SER A 58 14.23 6.02 -4.62
N VAL A 59 14.00 6.21 -3.32
CA VAL A 59 13.03 7.10 -2.70
C VAL A 59 13.39 7.45 -1.25
N LEU A 60 14.28 6.72 -0.59
CA LEU A 60 14.77 6.98 0.76
C LEU A 60 16.07 7.80 0.75
N SER A 61 16.26 8.66 1.75
CA SER A 61 17.58 9.22 2.03
C SER A 61 18.54 8.14 2.52
N GLU A 62 19.84 8.26 2.19
CA GLU A 62 20.84 7.30 2.65
C GLU A 62 20.97 7.27 4.18
N SER A 63 20.99 8.45 4.82
CA SER A 63 20.83 8.59 6.26
C SER A 63 19.35 8.79 6.58
N PHE A 64 18.62 7.69 6.73
CA PHE A 64 17.19 7.70 7.02
C PHE A 64 16.95 7.82 8.53
N VAL A 65 15.99 8.64 8.95
CA VAL A 65 15.65 8.81 10.37
C VAL A 65 14.34 8.11 10.69
N PHE A 66 14.40 7.15 11.60
CA PHE A 66 13.20 6.67 12.28
C PHE A 66 13.13 7.30 13.67
N ARG A 67 12.03 7.98 13.98
CA ARG A 67 11.83 8.66 15.26
C ARG A 67 10.66 8.07 16.01
N GLU A 68 10.85 7.86 17.30
CA GLU A 68 9.81 7.39 18.21
C GLU A 68 9.90 8.10 19.56
N ASN A 69 8.83 7.97 20.37
CA ASN A 69 8.80 8.46 21.73
C ASN A 69 8.95 7.27 22.68
N LEU A 70 10.09 7.16 23.35
CA LEU A 70 10.35 6.15 24.39
C LEU A 70 10.29 6.84 25.75
N ASP A 71 9.33 6.44 26.59
CA ASP A 71 9.16 6.98 27.95
C ASP A 71 9.10 8.52 28.02
N GLY A 72 8.42 9.15 27.04
CA GLY A 72 8.31 10.61 26.93
C GLY A 72 9.54 11.32 26.37
N THR A 73 10.57 10.56 25.97
CA THR A 73 11.77 11.09 25.32
C THR A 73 11.75 10.76 23.83
N ARG A 74 11.96 11.76 22.99
CA ARG A 74 12.13 11.57 21.54
C ARG A 74 13.49 10.95 21.25
N VAL A 75 13.50 9.84 20.53
CA VAL A 75 14.72 9.11 20.15
C VAL A 75 14.77 8.95 18.64
N ASP A 76 15.93 9.28 18.07
CA ASP A 76 16.21 9.15 16.63
C ASP A 76 17.09 7.92 16.40
N LYS A 77 16.59 6.99 15.60
CA LYS A 77 17.31 5.81 15.10
C LYS A 77 17.69 6.06 13.64
N ILE A 78 18.99 6.20 13.39
CA ILE A 78 19.51 6.33 12.03
C ILE A 78 19.54 4.95 11.37
N MET A 79 18.90 4.84 10.21
CA MET A 79 18.84 3.63 9.38
C MET A 79 19.54 3.91 8.04
N ASN A 80 20.06 2.85 7.40
CA ASN A 80 20.67 2.95 6.09
C ASN A 80 19.60 2.80 4.99
N GLY A 81 19.25 3.90 4.33
CA GLY A 81 18.25 3.90 3.26
C GLY A 81 18.61 2.99 2.08
N LYS A 82 19.90 2.87 1.74
CA LYS A 82 20.35 1.97 0.65
C LYS A 82 20.09 0.51 0.98
N GLU A 83 20.25 0.12 2.24
CA GLU A 83 19.98 -1.24 2.71
C GLU A 83 18.48 -1.53 2.75
N LEU A 84 17.68 -0.58 3.24
CA LEU A 84 16.22 -0.67 3.23
C LEU A 84 15.68 -0.84 1.79
N GLU A 85 16.27 -0.16 0.82
CA GLU A 85 15.87 -0.24 -0.59
C GLU A 85 16.48 -1.42 -1.36
N ALA A 86 17.38 -2.19 -0.74
CA ALA A 86 18.17 -3.18 -1.45
C ALA A 86 17.30 -4.20 -2.21
N ASN A 87 16.13 -4.52 -1.66
CA ASN A 87 15.18 -5.48 -2.22
C ASN A 87 13.93 -4.83 -2.83
N MET A 88 13.91 -3.50 -2.98
CA MET A 88 12.76 -2.77 -3.54
C MET A 88 12.88 -2.57 -5.04
N TYR A 89 11.77 -2.83 -5.72
CA TYR A 89 11.66 -2.67 -7.16
C TYR A 89 10.34 -2.00 -7.54
N HIS A 90 10.28 -1.52 -8.78
CA HIS A 90 9.06 -0.97 -9.37
C HIS A 90 8.95 -1.32 -10.85
N ASP A 91 7.73 -1.28 -11.38
CA ASP A 91 7.44 -1.30 -12.81
C ASP A 91 6.53 -0.11 -13.11
N ARG A 92 7.11 0.89 -13.77
CA ARG A 92 6.41 2.13 -14.15
C ARG A 92 5.18 1.85 -15.00
N SER A 93 5.28 0.92 -15.95
CA SER A 93 4.21 0.65 -16.91
C SER A 93 2.96 0.06 -16.27
N ARG A 94 3.14 -0.63 -15.14
CA ARG A 94 2.06 -1.28 -14.39
C ARG A 94 1.64 -0.52 -13.13
N MET A 95 2.26 0.62 -12.82
CA MET A 95 2.10 1.29 -11.52
C MET A 95 2.35 0.33 -10.35
N ALA A 96 3.39 -0.50 -10.48
CA ALA A 96 3.73 -1.51 -9.48
C ALA A 96 4.95 -1.09 -8.66
N SER A 97 4.95 -1.41 -7.37
CA SER A 97 6.12 -1.30 -6.50
C SER A 97 6.08 -2.39 -5.45
N VAL A 98 7.16 -3.16 -5.35
CA VAL A 98 7.23 -4.39 -4.56
C VAL A 98 8.59 -4.54 -3.90
N THR A 99 8.63 -5.23 -2.75
CA THR A 99 9.84 -5.87 -2.24
C THR A 99 9.92 -7.30 -2.75
N LEU A 100 11.13 -7.75 -3.05
CA LEU A 100 11.42 -9.11 -3.51
C LEU A 100 12.59 -9.69 -2.72
N GLU A 101 12.33 -10.77 -1.99
CA GLU A 101 13.35 -11.56 -1.29
C GLU A 101 13.49 -12.93 -1.94
N GLU A 102 14.72 -13.30 -2.30
CA GLU A 102 15.02 -14.65 -2.78
C GLU A 102 15.25 -15.57 -1.57
N LYS A 103 14.43 -16.62 -1.44
CA LYS A 103 14.50 -17.60 -0.35
C LYS A 103 14.77 -19.00 -0.93
N ALA A 104 15.21 -19.93 -0.08
CA ALA A 104 15.36 -21.32 -0.49
C ALA A 104 14.01 -21.85 -0.99
N GLY A 105 13.90 -22.13 -2.29
CA GLY A 105 12.70 -22.66 -2.98
C GLY A 105 11.85 -21.64 -3.74
N GLY A 106 12.13 -20.34 -3.69
CA GLY A 106 11.37 -19.37 -4.49
C GLY A 106 11.60 -17.92 -4.09
N VAL A 107 10.67 -17.05 -4.48
CA VAL A 107 10.70 -15.64 -4.12
C VAL A 107 9.54 -15.29 -3.22
N GLU A 108 9.80 -14.46 -2.21
CA GLU A 108 8.78 -13.79 -1.41
C GLU A 108 8.60 -12.37 -1.95
N VAL A 109 7.35 -12.00 -2.22
CA VAL A 109 6.99 -10.71 -2.82
C VAL A 109 5.92 -10.05 -1.98
N LYS A 110 6.16 -8.80 -1.59
CA LYS A 110 5.18 -7.95 -0.90
C LYS A 110 5.04 -6.64 -1.65
N GLY A 111 3.83 -6.10 -1.71
CA GLY A 111 3.62 -4.75 -2.25
C GLY A 111 2.47 -4.68 -3.22
N ILE A 112 2.55 -3.74 -4.16
CA ILE A 112 1.47 -3.33 -5.05
C ILE A 112 1.81 -3.77 -6.47
N LEU A 113 0.92 -4.55 -7.09
CA LEU A 113 1.06 -5.08 -8.45
C LEU A 113 0.43 -4.16 -9.50
N SER A 114 -0.57 -3.36 -9.12
CA SER A 114 -1.25 -2.38 -9.97
C SER A 114 -2.06 -1.41 -9.11
N GLU A 115 -2.79 -0.46 -9.74
CA GLU A 115 -3.69 0.45 -9.03
C GLU A 115 -4.68 -0.23 -8.07
N THR A 116 -5.03 -1.50 -8.33
CA THR A 116 -6.07 -2.20 -7.58
C THR A 116 -5.66 -3.56 -7.07
N LEU A 117 -4.40 -3.96 -7.24
CA LEU A 117 -3.92 -5.29 -6.86
C LEU A 117 -2.74 -5.17 -5.91
N ARG A 118 -2.85 -5.84 -4.77
CA ARG A 118 -1.77 -6.02 -3.79
C ARG A 118 -1.39 -7.49 -3.73
N ILE A 119 -0.11 -7.77 -3.47
CA ILE A 119 0.40 -9.12 -3.23
C ILE A 119 1.01 -9.21 -1.83
N ALA A 120 0.79 -10.34 -1.18
CA ALA A 120 1.45 -10.70 0.07
C ALA A 120 1.70 -12.22 0.12
N PRO A 121 2.77 -12.68 0.80
CA PRO A 121 2.98 -14.10 1.03
C PRO A 121 1.90 -14.66 1.96
N LEU A 122 1.47 -15.88 1.69
CA LEU A 122 0.62 -16.62 2.61
C LEU A 122 1.48 -17.22 3.73
N PRO A 123 1.08 -17.11 5.01
CA PRO A 123 1.83 -17.64 6.16
C PRO A 123 1.64 -19.16 6.27
N LEU A 124 1.93 -19.89 5.20
CA LEU A 124 1.76 -21.33 5.10
C LEU A 124 3.13 -21.99 4.96
N SER A 125 3.31 -23.13 5.63
CA SER A 125 4.45 -24.02 5.34
C SER A 125 4.28 -24.79 4.03
N ALA A 126 3.09 -24.71 3.42
CA ALA A 126 2.77 -25.36 2.16
C ALA A 126 3.54 -24.67 1.01
N ARG A 127 4.15 -25.48 0.15
CA ARG A 127 4.88 -25.05 -1.05
C ARG A 127 4.28 -25.74 -2.26
N SER A 128 4.48 -25.18 -3.46
CA SER A 128 4.19 -25.93 -4.68
C SER A 128 5.11 -27.17 -4.77
N GLU A 129 4.80 -28.10 -5.67
CA GLU A 129 5.69 -29.24 -5.98
C GLU A 129 7.09 -28.77 -6.40
N ASP A 130 7.17 -27.64 -7.10
CA ASP A 130 8.41 -26.99 -7.53
C ASP A 130 9.08 -26.13 -6.43
N GLY A 131 8.52 -26.11 -5.22
CA GLY A 131 9.05 -25.40 -4.06
C GLY A 131 8.63 -23.92 -3.93
N HIS A 132 7.85 -23.41 -4.89
CA HIS A 132 7.42 -22.01 -4.93
C HIS A 132 6.58 -21.63 -3.70
N ILE A 133 6.77 -20.39 -3.25
CA ILE A 133 6.10 -19.83 -2.08
C ILE A 133 4.71 -19.32 -2.50
N PRO A 134 3.62 -19.76 -1.85
CA PRO A 134 2.28 -19.29 -2.18
C PRO A 134 2.07 -17.85 -1.72
N HIS A 135 1.40 -17.07 -2.56
CA HIS A 135 1.03 -15.68 -2.30
C HIS A 135 -0.46 -15.49 -2.53
N GLU A 136 -1.03 -14.48 -1.90
CA GLU A 136 -2.39 -14.03 -2.14
C GLU A 136 -2.36 -12.68 -2.86
N ILE A 137 -3.14 -12.58 -3.93
CA ILE A 137 -3.48 -11.31 -4.57
C ILE A 137 -4.79 -10.81 -3.98
N LEU A 138 -4.71 -9.63 -3.38
CA LEU A 138 -5.86 -8.91 -2.83
C LEU A 138 -6.30 -7.83 -3.81
N GLN A 139 -7.58 -7.88 -4.17
CA GLN A 139 -8.23 -6.81 -4.92
C GLN A 139 -8.58 -5.67 -3.96
N LEU A 140 -8.06 -4.49 -4.24
CA LEU A 140 -8.40 -3.26 -3.53
C LEU A 140 -9.60 -2.58 -4.19
N GLU A 141 -10.50 -2.04 -3.38
CA GLU A 141 -11.57 -1.20 -3.87
C GLU A 141 -11.00 0.11 -4.44
N GLN A 142 -11.40 0.47 -5.66
CA GLN A 142 -11.10 1.80 -6.18
C GLN A 142 -11.92 2.83 -5.41
N ARG A 143 -11.28 3.50 -4.45
CA ARG A 143 -11.88 4.66 -3.80
C ARG A 143 -12.14 5.75 -4.85
N HIS A 144 -13.33 6.35 -4.79
CA HIS A 144 -13.77 7.34 -5.77
C HIS A 144 -12.69 8.40 -6.00
N ARG A 145 -12.19 8.51 -7.24
CA ARG A 145 -11.35 9.63 -7.66
C ARG A 145 -12.22 10.89 -7.55
N GLY A 146 -12.06 11.65 -6.47
CA GLY A 146 -12.57 13.00 -6.40
C GLY A 146 -12.08 13.75 -7.63
N ARG A 147 -13.01 14.26 -8.45
CA ARG A 147 -12.70 15.15 -9.58
C ARG A 147 -12.20 16.50 -9.04
N GLY A 148 -11.03 16.51 -8.42
CA GLY A 148 -10.27 17.72 -8.19
C GLY A 148 -9.73 18.18 -9.54
N LYS A 149 -10.35 19.19 -10.15
CA LYS A 149 -9.76 19.90 -11.28
C LYS A 149 -8.58 20.71 -10.75
N PHE A 150 -7.43 20.09 -10.53
CA PHE A 150 -6.20 20.83 -10.33
C PHE A 150 -5.76 21.40 -11.68
N GLN A 151 -5.99 22.70 -11.87
CA GLN A 151 -5.35 23.46 -12.94
C GLN A 151 -3.99 23.89 -12.42
N ALA A 152 -2.92 23.22 -12.89
CA ALA A 152 -1.58 23.75 -12.75
C ALA A 152 -1.54 25.12 -13.48
N ARG A 153 -1.14 26.18 -12.76
CA ARG A 153 -0.92 27.48 -13.40
C ARG A 153 0.38 27.34 -14.18
N SER A 154 0.32 27.31 -15.51
CA SER A 154 1.52 27.38 -16.35
C SER A 154 2.27 28.67 -16.06
N GLY A 155 3.48 28.56 -15.54
CA GLY A 155 4.37 29.67 -15.28
C GLY A 155 5.81 29.26 -15.54
N LEU A 156 6.34 29.71 -16.68
CA LEU A 156 7.75 29.72 -17.09
C LEU A 156 8.48 28.37 -17.05
N GLN A 157 8.55 27.72 -18.23
CA GLN A 157 9.31 26.48 -18.45
C GLN A 157 10.71 26.53 -17.82
N HIS A 158 10.85 25.89 -16.66
CA HIS A 158 12.10 25.48 -16.09
C HIS A 158 12.14 23.96 -16.04
N ASN A 159 13.18 23.38 -16.64
CA ASN A 159 13.47 21.94 -16.64
C ASN A 159 14.07 21.49 -15.30
N ASP A 160 13.63 22.11 -14.20
CA ASP A 160 14.22 21.92 -12.90
C ASP A 160 13.47 20.82 -12.14
N PHE A 161 14.23 19.89 -11.58
CA PHE A 161 13.72 18.91 -10.63
C PHE A 161 13.50 19.60 -9.29
N PHE A 162 12.27 19.57 -8.77
CA PHE A 162 11.97 19.99 -7.41
C PHE A 162 12.00 18.76 -6.50
N HIS A 163 13.07 18.65 -5.71
CA HIS A 163 13.19 17.59 -4.71
C HIS A 163 12.46 17.99 -3.43
N ALA A 164 11.41 17.26 -3.10
CA ALA A 164 10.61 17.47 -1.89
C ALA A 164 11.00 16.44 -0.84
N GLU A 165 11.73 16.87 0.19
CA GLU A 165 12.00 16.04 1.36
C GLU A 165 10.73 15.86 2.19
N LEU A 166 10.43 14.62 2.56
CA LEU A 166 9.24 14.25 3.29
C LEU A 166 9.56 13.60 4.62
N LYS A 167 8.81 14.05 5.63
CA LYS A 167 8.63 13.37 6.91
C LYS A 167 7.20 12.85 6.96
N ILE A 168 7.03 11.55 7.18
CA ILE A 168 5.72 10.95 7.44
C ILE A 168 5.57 10.72 8.94
N VAL A 169 4.44 11.14 9.50
CA VAL A 169 4.06 10.84 10.89
C VAL A 169 3.00 9.75 10.85
N VAL A 170 3.16 8.71 11.65
CA VAL A 170 2.21 7.60 11.79
C VAL A 170 1.74 7.51 13.24
N ASP A 171 0.47 7.15 13.44
CA ASP A 171 -0.06 6.87 14.78
C ASP A 171 0.37 5.47 15.26
N ASP A 172 0.14 5.21 16.55
CA ASP A 172 0.45 3.91 17.15
C ASP A 172 -0.40 2.78 16.53
N ASN A 173 -1.63 3.08 16.12
CA ASN A 173 -2.53 2.11 15.52
C ASN A 173 -1.97 1.60 14.18
N HIS A 174 -1.55 2.50 13.29
CA HIS A 174 -0.93 2.14 12.02
C HIS A 174 0.43 1.46 12.24
N ARG A 175 1.27 1.96 13.16
CA ARG A 175 2.54 1.31 13.53
C ARG A 175 2.34 -0.13 14.03
N SER A 176 1.27 -0.40 14.78
CA SER A 176 0.99 -1.72 15.37
C SER A 176 0.69 -2.82 14.34
N ALA A 177 0.32 -2.45 13.12
CA ALA A 177 0.09 -3.39 12.02
C ALA A 177 1.39 -4.01 11.47
N PHE A 178 2.56 -3.52 11.89
CA PHE A 178 3.86 -3.95 11.41
C PHE A 178 4.69 -4.65 12.49
N GLY A 179 5.36 -5.73 12.11
CA GLY A 179 6.21 -6.50 13.02
C GLY A 179 7.48 -5.77 13.44
N SER A 180 7.97 -4.85 12.61
CA SER A 180 9.18 -4.06 12.86
C SER A 180 9.07 -2.63 12.29
N ASP A 181 9.93 -1.74 12.78
CA ASP A 181 10.06 -0.38 12.21
C ASP A 181 10.49 -0.42 10.74
N GLN A 182 11.33 -1.41 10.41
CA GLN A 182 11.79 -1.62 9.04
C GLN A 182 10.61 -1.95 8.12
N ASP A 183 9.73 -2.89 8.51
CA ASP A 183 8.56 -3.25 7.69
C ASP A 183 7.65 -2.03 7.43
N LEU A 184 7.48 -1.15 8.43
CA LEU A 184 6.73 0.09 8.29
C LEU A 184 7.41 1.05 7.29
N VAL A 185 8.71 1.27 7.45
CA VAL A 185 9.48 2.15 6.54
C VAL A 185 9.45 1.62 5.11
N GLU A 186 9.62 0.31 4.94
CA GLU A 186 9.57 -0.34 3.63
C GLU A 186 8.19 -0.20 2.97
N TYR A 187 7.12 -0.40 3.75
CA TYR A 187 5.75 -0.18 3.28
C TYR A 187 5.51 1.26 2.80
N LEU A 188 5.97 2.25 3.57
CA LEU A 188 5.86 3.66 3.21
C LEU A 188 6.73 4.01 2.00
N ALA A 189 7.90 3.40 1.86
CA ALA A 189 8.78 3.56 0.70
C ALA A 189 8.13 3.04 -0.59
N ILE A 190 7.51 1.85 -0.55
CA ILE A 190 6.72 1.30 -1.67
C ILE A 190 5.63 2.30 -2.09
N CYS A 191 4.88 2.82 -1.11
CA CYS A 191 3.83 3.81 -1.37
C CYS A 191 4.41 5.09 -1.99
N MET A 192 5.53 5.58 -1.47
CA MET A 192 6.16 6.81 -1.95
C MET A 192 6.72 6.65 -3.36
N LYS A 193 7.23 5.48 -3.72
CA LYS A 193 7.66 5.23 -5.10
C LYS A 193 6.48 5.32 -6.08
N LEU A 194 5.30 4.81 -5.70
CA LEU A 194 4.10 4.98 -6.51
C LEU A 194 3.65 6.45 -6.61
N VAL A 195 3.80 7.23 -5.55
CA VAL A 195 3.56 8.68 -5.59
C VAL A 195 4.51 9.32 -6.60
N ASN A 196 5.81 9.03 -6.53
CA ASN A 196 6.78 9.53 -7.51
C ASN A 196 6.41 9.17 -8.96
N ILE A 197 6.00 7.92 -9.23
CA ILE A 197 5.56 7.53 -10.59
C ILE A 197 4.38 8.40 -11.07
N ARG A 198 3.43 8.74 -10.18
CA ARG A 198 2.30 9.62 -10.55
C ARG A 198 2.73 11.07 -10.81
N TYR A 199 3.78 11.53 -10.16
CA TYR A 199 4.30 12.89 -10.31
C TYR A 199 5.35 13.01 -11.41
N GLU A 200 5.84 11.91 -12.00
CA GLU A 200 6.75 11.93 -13.16
C GLU A 200 6.15 12.65 -14.38
N ASP A 201 4.82 12.68 -14.50
CA ASP A 201 4.12 13.42 -15.58
C ASP A 201 3.94 14.92 -15.26
N THR A 202 4.37 15.39 -14.08
CA THR A 202 4.39 16.83 -13.77
C THR A 202 5.52 17.53 -14.53
N SER A 203 5.19 18.68 -15.08
CA SER A 203 6.15 19.58 -15.72
C SER A 203 6.07 20.94 -15.05
N ASP A 204 7.22 21.59 -14.93
CA ASP A 204 7.36 22.98 -14.48
C ASP A 204 6.91 23.24 -13.01
N PRO A 205 7.58 22.64 -12.00
CA PRO A 205 8.71 21.72 -12.09
C PRO A 205 8.27 20.25 -12.15
N THR A 206 9.21 19.36 -12.48
CA THR A 206 9.03 17.93 -12.21
C THR A 206 9.32 17.68 -10.73
N VAL A 207 8.32 17.18 -10.01
CA VAL A 207 8.43 16.93 -8.56
C VAL A 207 8.93 15.52 -8.29
N GLN A 208 9.96 15.42 -7.44
CA GLN A 208 10.44 14.13 -6.93
C GLN A 208 10.49 14.17 -5.40
N PHE A 209 9.76 13.26 -4.77
CA PHE A 209 9.74 13.10 -3.33
C PHE A 209 10.90 12.22 -2.84
N LEU A 210 11.53 12.64 -1.76
CA LEU A 210 12.54 11.91 -1.02
C LEU A 210 12.04 11.71 0.41
N LEU A 211 11.77 10.48 0.82
CA LEU A 211 11.36 10.18 2.19
C LEU A 211 12.60 10.14 3.09
N THR A 212 12.69 11.10 4.01
CA THR A 212 13.86 11.28 4.88
C THR A 212 13.60 10.84 6.31
N THR A 213 12.33 10.87 6.74
CA THR A 213 11.97 10.56 8.13
C THR A 213 10.61 9.88 8.23
N VAL A 214 10.54 8.86 9.09
CA VAL A 214 9.28 8.35 9.63
C VAL A 214 9.27 8.58 11.13
N GLU A 215 8.19 9.17 11.64
CA GLU A 215 8.01 9.45 13.06
C GLU A 215 6.75 8.75 13.56
N VAL A 216 6.87 7.98 14.63
CA VAL A 216 5.71 7.51 15.40
C VAL A 216 5.26 8.66 16.28
N ALA A 217 3.98 9.02 16.15
CA ALA A 217 3.35 10.12 16.89
C ALA A 217 3.46 9.91 18.40
N ASP A 218 3.40 11.00 19.17
CA ASP A 218 3.16 10.87 20.61
C ASP A 218 1.73 10.32 20.80
N PRO A 219 1.48 9.38 21.73
CA PRO A 219 0.13 8.86 21.98
C PRO A 219 -0.91 9.93 22.36
N ARG A 220 -0.48 11.16 22.64
CA ARG A 220 -1.34 12.32 22.94
C ARG A 220 -1.47 13.28 21.75
N PHE A 221 -1.00 12.90 20.57
CA PHE A 221 -1.05 13.72 19.36
C PHE A 221 -2.47 13.81 18.78
N ASP A 222 -3.34 12.86 19.12
CA ASP A 222 -4.63 12.71 18.50
C ASP A 222 -5.77 12.38 19.48
N GLU A 223 -6.96 12.87 19.14
CA GLU A 223 -8.23 12.39 19.67
C GLU A 223 -8.84 11.39 18.67
N VAL A 224 -9.13 10.20 19.18
CA VAL A 224 -9.72 9.12 18.39
C VAL A 224 -11.23 9.09 18.60
N PHE A 225 -12.01 9.07 17.52
CA PHE A 225 -13.47 9.01 17.58
C PHE A 225 -14.05 8.01 16.57
N PHE A 226 -15.26 7.51 16.87
CA PHE A 226 -15.97 6.58 15.98
C PHE A 226 -17.04 7.32 15.19
N SER A 227 -17.06 7.13 13.87
CA SER A 227 -18.09 7.70 13.00
C SER A 227 -18.45 6.74 11.86
N TYR A 228 -19.56 7.03 11.18
CA TYR A 228 -19.91 6.33 9.95
C TYR A 228 -18.83 6.56 8.89
N ASP A 229 -18.53 5.50 8.16
CA ASP A 229 -17.57 5.55 7.07
C ASP A 229 -18.00 6.61 6.04
N VAL A 230 -17.25 7.71 5.90
CA VAL A 230 -17.57 8.79 4.96
C VAL A 230 -17.71 8.30 3.52
N GLU A 231 -17.02 7.20 3.17
CA GLU A 231 -17.13 6.56 1.85
C GLU A 231 -18.29 5.56 1.77
N CYS A 232 -18.76 5.03 2.91
CA CYS A 232 -19.86 4.07 2.98
C CYS A 232 -20.78 4.28 4.22
N PRO A 233 -21.49 5.42 4.32
CA PRO A 233 -22.06 5.88 5.59
C PRO A 233 -23.16 4.99 6.16
N SER A 234 -23.72 4.09 5.35
CA SER A 234 -24.83 3.21 5.72
C SER A 234 -24.42 1.77 6.03
N ARG A 235 -23.15 1.38 5.83
CA ARG A 235 -22.74 -0.04 5.95
C ARG A 235 -21.63 -0.28 6.96
N SER A 236 -20.81 0.72 7.26
CA SER A 236 -19.66 0.55 8.14
C SER A 236 -19.46 1.78 9.02
N THR A 237 -18.91 1.53 10.19
CA THR A 237 -18.32 2.54 11.06
C THR A 237 -16.81 2.40 11.02
N LYS A 238 -16.08 3.51 11.04
CA LYS A 238 -14.63 3.56 11.11
C LYS A 238 -14.18 4.37 12.31
N THR A 239 -12.98 4.05 12.77
CA THR A 239 -12.23 4.86 13.71
C THR A 239 -11.55 5.99 12.94
N TYR A 240 -11.75 7.22 13.40
CA TYR A 240 -11.17 8.44 12.85
C TYR A 240 -10.24 9.07 13.89
N MET A 241 -9.33 9.90 13.39
CA MET A 241 -8.31 10.59 14.16
C MET A 241 -8.42 12.09 13.87
N ASP A 242 -8.46 12.93 14.91
CA ASP A 242 -8.31 14.38 14.81
C ASP A 242 -7.07 14.82 15.60
N PRO A 243 -6.09 15.52 15.01
CA PRO A 243 -4.94 16.02 15.76
C PRO A 243 -5.36 17.05 16.81
N VAL A 244 -4.79 16.95 18.02
CA VAL A 244 -5.07 17.83 19.18
C VAL A 244 -4.08 18.99 19.27
#